data_AF-A0A0N4W5L1-F1
#
_entry.id   AF-A0A0N4W5L1-F1
#
_cell.length_a   1.000
_cell.length_b   1.000
_cell.length_c   1.000
_cell.angle_alpha   90.00
_cell.angle_beta   90.00
_cell.angle_gamma   90.00
#
_symmetry.space_group_name_H-M   'P 1'
#
loop_
_entity.id
_entity.type
_entity.pdbx_description
1 polymer ?
#
loop_
_entity_poly.entity_id
_entity_poly.type
_entity_poly.pdbx_seq_one_letter_code
_entity_poly.pdbx_strand_id
1 'polypeptide(L)'
;MIASSLASYLNCSDGESSLNKTFASGWSKVVELLSESTVIKRPNLEGRTYRDCFHANFGKNDWEIRCNLEMLKSFASEIKALLKLQNASSVITMMSYCIPRNPLDNIQQLNIVTERGTPLDVLHLVQLSPQQRHNLVDIIREFFITYPMLRLHDFRRQQIVLVYGQPKIVDFDGAYFSDENLDHEQCMFAV
;
A
#
# COMPACT_ATOMS: atom_id res chain seq x y z
N MET A 1 1.35 19.14 17.26
CA MET A 1 2.71 19.21 16.69
C MET A 1 2.88 18.04 15.75
N ILE A 2 2.91 18.29 14.44
CA ILE A 2 3.27 17.24 13.47
C ILE A 2 4.77 17.03 13.64
N ALA A 3 5.20 15.81 13.94
CA ALA A 3 6.62 15.48 14.07
C ALA A 3 7.36 15.93 12.79
N SER A 4 8.50 16.59 12.94
CA SER A 4 9.30 17.14 11.84
C SER A 4 9.61 16.14 10.73
N SER A 5 9.65 14.84 11.06
CA SER A 5 9.81 13.74 10.11
C SER A 5 8.62 13.55 9.17
N LEU A 6 7.38 13.78 9.59
CA LEU A 6 6.22 13.66 8.68
C LEU A 6 6.21 14.75 7.59
N ALA A 7 6.70 15.94 7.93
CA ALA A 7 6.75 17.08 7.02
C ALA A 7 7.70 16.85 5.83
N SER A 8 8.81 16.14 6.02
CA SER A 8 9.72 15.79 4.92
C SER A 8 9.10 14.80 3.92
N TYR A 9 8.28 13.85 4.39
CA TYR A 9 7.63 12.88 3.50
C TYR A 9 6.48 13.49 2.70
N LEU A 10 5.80 14.51 3.26
CA LEU A 10 4.79 15.30 2.52
C LEU A 10 5.39 16.07 1.34
N ASN A 11 6.67 16.46 1.42
CA ASN A 11 7.36 17.23 0.39
C ASN A 11 8.14 16.38 -0.62
N CYS A 12 7.97 15.06 -0.61
CA CYS A 12 8.72 14.16 -1.49
C CYS A 12 10.24 14.23 -1.34
N SER A 13 10.73 14.80 -0.24
CA SER A 13 12.17 14.78 0.04
C SER A 13 12.58 13.40 0.52
N ASP A 14 13.83 13.03 0.26
CA ASP A 14 14.50 11.87 0.86
C ASP A 14 14.69 12.13 2.35
N GLY A 15 13.59 12.10 3.11
CA GLY A 15 13.64 12.16 4.56
C GLY A 15 14.44 10.96 5.03
N GLU A 16 15.60 11.20 5.64
CA GLU A 16 16.36 10.18 6.33
C GLU A 16 15.42 9.55 7.37
N SER A 17 15.12 8.25 7.22
CA SER A 17 14.42 7.56 8.29
C SER A 17 15.39 7.51 9.47
N SER A 18 14.94 8.03 10.61
CA SER A 18 15.70 7.98 11.87
C SER A 18 16.13 6.56 12.28
N LEU A 19 15.52 5.53 11.69
CA LEU A 19 15.80 4.13 11.98
C LEU A 19 16.32 3.32 10.78
N ASN A 20 16.26 3.81 9.53
CA ASN A 20 16.73 3.18 8.26
C ASN A 20 16.76 1.63 8.26
N LYS A 21 15.75 1.01 8.89
CA LYS A 21 15.69 -0.43 9.11
C LYS A 21 14.54 -0.95 8.29
N THR A 22 14.88 -1.76 7.30
CA THR A 22 13.90 -2.54 6.54
C THR A 22 13.08 -3.37 7.52
N PHE A 23 11.79 -3.06 7.59
CA PHE A 23 10.81 -3.78 8.38
C PHE A 23 10.31 -5.01 7.62
N ALA A 24 10.03 -4.84 6.33
CA ALA A 24 9.63 -5.90 5.42
C ALA A 24 10.04 -5.56 3.98
N SER A 25 10.24 -6.59 3.15
CA SER A 25 10.52 -6.43 1.74
C SER A 25 9.57 -7.31 0.93
N GLY A 26 8.74 -6.68 0.11
CA GLY A 26 7.81 -7.32 -0.81
C GLY A 26 8.34 -7.31 -2.25
N TRP A 27 7.52 -7.79 -3.19
CA TRP A 27 7.92 -7.90 -4.60
C TRP A 27 8.07 -6.54 -5.28
N SER A 28 7.21 -5.60 -4.95
CA SER A 28 7.18 -4.25 -5.54
C SER A 28 7.53 -3.17 -4.52
N LYS A 29 7.35 -3.41 -3.22
CA LYS A 29 7.53 -2.39 -2.17
C LYS A 29 8.46 -2.84 -1.07
N VAL A 30 9.28 -1.94 -0.58
CA VAL A 30 10.02 -2.08 0.68
C VAL A 30 9.29 -1.27 1.74
N VAL A 31 9.19 -1.85 2.94
CA VAL A 31 8.59 -1.21 4.11
C VAL A 31 9.71 -0.96 5.11
N GLU A 32 9.89 0.30 5.50
CA GLU A 32 10.93 0.73 6.43
C GLU A 32 10.30 1.31 7.69
N LEU A 33 10.93 1.05 8.84
CA LEU A 33 10.52 1.71 10.08
C LEU A 33 10.83 3.20 9.98
N LEU A 34 9.84 4.04 10.28
CA LEU A 34 10.03 5.48 10.42
C LEU A 34 10.06 5.90 11.90
N SER A 35 9.20 5.28 12.70
CA SER A 35 9.16 5.40 14.16
C SER A 35 8.60 4.10 14.76
N GLU A 36 8.43 4.04 16.08
CA GLU A 36 7.81 2.88 16.73
C GLU A 36 6.38 2.61 16.26
N SER A 37 5.63 3.65 15.86
CA SER A 37 4.22 3.55 15.48
C SER A 37 3.96 3.80 14.00
N THR A 38 4.99 4.04 13.18
CA THR A 38 4.82 4.43 11.78
C THR A 38 5.82 3.74 10.86
N VAL A 39 5.37 3.39 9.66
CA VAL A 39 6.20 2.83 8.60
C VAL A 39 6.06 3.65 7.33
N ILE A 40 7.09 3.56 6.49
CA ILE A 40 7.10 4.13 5.14
C ILE A 40 7.23 3.00 4.12
N LYS A 41 6.36 3.00 3.11
CA LYS A 41 6.44 2.12 1.95
C LYS A 41 7.08 2.87 0.80
N ARG A 42 8.12 2.30 0.19
CA ARG A 42 8.84 2.83 -0.98
C ARG A 42 8.93 1.79 -2.09
N PRO A 43 9.14 2.19 -3.36
CA PRO A 43 9.41 1.24 -4.43
C PRO A 43 10.62 0.37 -4.14
N ASN A 44 10.47 -0.94 -4.34
CA ASN A 44 11.55 -1.90 -4.27
C ASN A 44 12.08 -2.13 -5.70
N LEU A 45 13.07 -1.33 -6.10
CA LEU A 45 13.69 -1.43 -7.43
C LEU A 45 14.55 -2.70 -7.60
N GLU A 46 14.92 -3.33 -6.48
CA GLU A 46 15.58 -4.65 -6.47
C GLU A 46 14.57 -5.81 -6.37
N GLY A 47 13.29 -5.47 -6.23
CA GLY A 47 12.19 -6.40 -6.04
C GLY A 47 11.87 -7.20 -7.30
N ARG A 48 11.18 -8.33 -7.11
CA ARG A 48 10.79 -9.23 -8.20
C ARG A 48 9.96 -8.51 -9.27
N THR A 49 9.04 -7.62 -8.89
CA THR A 49 8.20 -6.88 -9.85
C THR A 49 9.05 -6.06 -10.82
N TYR A 50 10.01 -5.30 -10.30
CA TYR A 50 10.87 -4.45 -11.13
C TYR A 50 11.80 -5.28 -12.02
N ARG A 51 12.38 -6.36 -11.46
CA ARG A 51 13.24 -7.28 -12.19
C ARG A 51 12.50 -8.02 -13.30
N ASP A 52 11.30 -8.51 -13.05
CA ASP A 52 10.48 -9.21 -14.04
C ASP A 52 10.06 -8.25 -15.16
N CYS A 53 9.72 -7.00 -14.82
CA CYS A 53 9.47 -5.95 -15.82
C CYS A 53 10.71 -5.65 -16.68
N PHE A 54 11.89 -5.53 -16.06
CA PHE A 54 13.15 -5.36 -16.78
C PHE A 54 13.38 -6.52 -17.76
N HIS A 55 13.24 -7.77 -17.30
CA HIS A 55 13.41 -8.94 -18.16
C HIS A 55 12.40 -8.98 -19.31
N ALA A 56 11.14 -8.60 -19.08
CA ALA A 56 10.11 -8.53 -20.11
C ALA A 56 10.34 -7.41 -21.14
N ASN A 57 11.14 -6.39 -20.80
CA ASN A 57 11.42 -5.23 -21.64
C ASN A 57 12.91 -5.13 -22.04
N PHE A 58 13.68 -6.19 -21.83
CA PHE A 58 15.12 -6.20 -22.10
C PHE A 58 15.42 -5.80 -23.55
N GLY A 59 16.34 -4.87 -23.74
CA GLY A 59 16.73 -4.36 -25.06
C GLY A 59 15.84 -3.25 -25.63
N LYS A 60 14.76 -2.84 -24.95
CA LYS A 60 13.98 -1.66 -25.34
C LYS A 60 14.61 -0.39 -24.75
N ASN A 61 14.69 0.68 -25.54
CA ASN A 61 15.30 1.94 -25.08
C ASN A 61 14.52 2.63 -23.95
N ASP A 62 13.23 2.30 -23.78
CA ASP A 62 12.31 2.92 -22.81
C ASP A 62 11.93 1.97 -21.67
N TRP A 63 12.71 0.91 -21.42
CA TRP A 63 12.37 -0.12 -20.43
C TRP A 63 12.21 0.46 -19.02
N GLU A 64 13.09 1.39 -18.61
CA GLU A 64 13.04 2.03 -17.28
C GLU A 64 11.73 2.79 -17.07
N ILE A 65 11.33 3.58 -18.09
CA ILE A 65 10.09 4.36 -18.08
C ILE A 65 8.88 3.43 -17.92
N ARG A 66 8.87 2.30 -18.65
CA ARG A 66 7.80 1.30 -18.55
C ARG A 66 7.71 0.70 -17.15
N CYS A 67 8.83 0.30 -16.56
CA CYS A 67 8.85 -0.28 -15.22
C CYS A 67 8.52 0.74 -14.12
N ASN A 68 8.99 1.98 -14.25
CA ASN A 68 8.63 3.06 -13.34
C ASN A 68 7.13 3.40 -13.44
N LEU A 69 6.53 3.33 -14.64
CA LEU A 69 5.10 3.52 -14.84
C LEU A 69 4.26 2.42 -14.17
N GLU A 70 4.68 1.15 -14.26
CA GLU A 70 4.01 0.04 -13.56
C GLU A 70 4.07 0.20 -12.04
N MET A 71 5.24 0.58 -11.52
CA MET A 71 5.43 0.89 -10.11
C MET A 71 4.52 2.04 -9.66
N LEU A 72 4.49 3.14 -10.42
CA LEU A 72 3.64 4.29 -10.13
C LEU A 72 2.15 3.91 -10.11
N LYS A 73 1.68 3.09 -11.05
CA LYS A 73 0.29 2.62 -11.09
C LYS A 73 -0.09 1.84 -9.84
N SER A 74 0.77 0.92 -9.37
CA SER A 74 0.56 0.16 -8.14
C SER A 74 0.38 1.08 -6.92
N PHE A 75 1.28 2.07 -6.76
CA PHE A 75 1.17 3.05 -5.67
C PHE A 75 -0.05 3.96 -5.80
N ALA A 76 -0.34 4.46 -7.00
CA ALA A 76 -1.48 5.33 -7.23
C ALA A 76 -2.80 4.62 -6.92
N SER A 77 -2.92 3.34 -7.30
CA SER A 77 -4.05 2.48 -6.96
C SER A 77 -4.22 2.35 -5.44
N GLU A 78 -3.13 2.04 -4.72
CA GLU A 78 -3.15 1.92 -3.26
C GLU A 78 -3.55 3.24 -2.58
N ILE A 79 -2.96 4.36 -2.99
CA ILE A 79 -3.28 5.70 -2.46
C ILE A 79 -4.76 6.02 -2.71
N LYS A 80 -5.27 5.79 -3.93
CA LYS A 80 -6.68 6.03 -4.28
C LYS A 80 -7.61 5.21 -3.37
N ALA A 81 -7.33 3.93 -3.18
CA ALA A 81 -8.12 3.06 -2.32
C ALA A 81 -8.08 3.51 -0.85
N LEU A 82 -6.90 3.84 -0.32
CA LEU A 82 -6.73 4.31 1.05
C LEU A 82 -7.44 5.66 1.31
N LEU A 83 -7.43 6.57 0.33
CA LEU A 83 -8.19 7.83 0.42
C LEU A 83 -9.70 7.58 0.46
N LYS A 84 -10.22 6.67 -0.36
CA LYS A 84 -11.63 6.28 -0.35
C LYS A 84 -12.05 5.63 0.97
N LEU A 85 -11.15 4.85 1.56
CA LEU A 85 -11.39 4.07 2.78
C LEU A 85 -10.89 4.75 4.06
N GLN A 86 -10.50 6.04 4.00
CA GLN A 86 -9.81 6.72 5.11
C GLN A 86 -10.57 6.73 6.45
N ASN A 87 -11.90 6.60 6.41
CA ASN A 87 -12.77 6.58 7.58
C ASN A 87 -13.10 5.16 8.08
N ALA A 88 -12.63 4.11 7.40
CA ALA A 88 -12.85 2.74 7.80
C ALA A 88 -11.89 2.36 8.94
N SER A 89 -12.43 2.05 10.12
CA SER A 89 -11.63 1.65 11.28
C SER A 89 -10.84 0.35 11.07
N SER A 90 -11.33 -0.52 10.17
CA SER A 90 -10.72 -1.78 9.78
C SER A 90 -9.68 -1.65 8.66
N VAL A 91 -9.33 -0.44 8.23
CA VAL A 91 -8.32 -0.17 7.21
C VAL A 91 -7.14 0.55 7.85
N ILE A 92 -5.93 0.20 7.40
CA ILE A 92 -4.70 0.86 7.84
C ILE A 92 -4.77 2.37 7.59
N THR A 93 -4.45 3.16 8.60
CA THR A 93 -4.47 4.61 8.49
C THR A 93 -3.26 5.09 7.70
N MET A 94 -3.52 5.67 6.53
CA MET A 94 -2.54 6.43 5.76
C MET A 94 -2.39 7.83 6.37
N MET A 95 -1.18 8.14 6.84
CA MET A 95 -0.88 9.41 7.48
C MET A 95 -0.45 10.47 6.47
N SER A 96 0.32 10.05 5.46
CA SER A 96 0.74 10.88 4.34
C SER A 96 1.13 10.00 3.16
N TYR A 97 1.22 10.61 1.98
CA TYR A 97 1.82 10.00 0.80
C TYR A 97 2.55 11.10 0.02
N CYS A 98 3.42 10.69 -0.88
CA CYS A 98 4.06 11.59 -1.82
C CYS A 98 4.10 10.95 -3.20
N ILE A 99 3.71 11.73 -4.21
CA ILE A 99 3.99 11.46 -5.62
C ILE A 99 4.82 12.66 -6.12
N PRO A 100 6.10 12.47 -6.50
CA PRO A 100 6.94 13.58 -6.94
C PRO A 100 6.45 14.13 -8.29
N ARG A 101 6.81 15.38 -8.62
CA ARG A 101 6.34 16.06 -9.85
C ARG A 101 6.67 15.30 -11.14
N ASN A 102 7.85 14.68 -11.20
CA ASN A 102 8.30 13.84 -12.31
C ASN A 102 8.52 12.40 -11.81
N PRO A 103 7.44 11.62 -11.59
CA PRO A 103 7.52 10.34 -10.90
C PRO A 103 8.20 9.24 -11.70
N LEU A 104 8.24 9.36 -13.03
CA LEU A 104 8.96 8.42 -13.87
C LEU A 104 10.47 8.60 -13.77
N ASP A 105 10.96 9.81 -13.49
CA ASP A 105 12.39 10.09 -13.32
C ASP A 105 12.82 9.98 -11.85
N ASN A 106 11.89 10.18 -10.91
CA ASN A 106 12.16 10.25 -9.47
C ASN A 106 11.37 9.18 -8.69
N ILE A 107 11.23 7.98 -9.25
CA ILE A 107 10.39 6.93 -8.68
C ILE A 107 10.78 6.59 -7.24
N GLN A 108 12.06 6.74 -6.88
CA GLN A 108 12.58 6.47 -5.53
C GLN A 108 11.96 7.35 -4.44
N GLN A 109 11.48 8.56 -4.80
CA GLN A 109 10.86 9.50 -3.86
C GLN A 109 9.39 9.16 -3.56
N LEU A 110 8.77 8.31 -4.39
CA LEU A 110 7.39 7.84 -4.20
C LEU A 110 7.27 7.12 -2.86
N ASN A 111 6.30 7.51 -2.04
CA ASN A 111 6.10 6.86 -0.76
C ASN A 111 4.67 6.94 -0.22
N ILE A 112 4.36 5.99 0.66
CA ILE A 112 3.13 5.97 1.47
C ILE A 112 3.55 5.78 2.93
N VAL A 113 3.13 6.68 3.81
CA VAL A 113 3.36 6.58 5.25
C VAL A 113 2.07 6.11 5.91
N THR A 114 2.17 5.03 6.68
CA THR A 114 1.05 4.47 7.44
C THR A 114 1.42 4.29 8.89
N GLU A 115 0.41 4.10 9.74
CA GLU A 115 0.65 3.49 11.05
C GLU A 115 1.31 2.11 10.88
N ARG A 116 2.02 1.68 11.92
CA ARG A 116 2.67 0.37 11.99
C ARG A 116 1.70 -0.66 12.56
N GLY A 117 1.48 -1.72 11.82
CA GLY A 117 0.82 -2.92 12.32
C GLY A 117 1.77 -4.12 12.37
N THR A 118 1.50 -5.03 13.31
CA THR A 118 2.20 -6.33 13.36
C THR A 118 1.50 -7.29 12.40
N PRO A 119 2.19 -7.86 11.41
CA PRO A 119 1.58 -8.82 10.49
C PRO A 119 0.95 -10.01 11.22
N LEU A 120 -0.27 -10.38 10.85
CA LEU A 120 -0.93 -11.56 11.39
C LEU A 120 -0.32 -12.81 10.77
N ASP A 121 0.70 -13.39 11.38
CA ASP A 121 1.27 -14.67 10.94
C ASP A 121 0.48 -15.89 11.45
N VAL A 122 0.87 -17.09 11.00
CA VAL A 122 0.19 -18.34 11.37
C VAL A 122 0.35 -18.65 12.86
N LEU A 123 1.51 -18.36 13.45
CA LEU A 123 1.77 -18.62 14.87
C LEU A 123 0.91 -17.71 15.74
N HIS A 124 0.87 -16.42 15.42
CA HIS A 124 -0.01 -15.45 16.05
C HIS A 124 -1.48 -15.87 15.93
N LEU A 125 -1.92 -16.29 14.74
CA LEU A 125 -3.29 -16.74 14.51
C LEU A 125 -3.69 -17.94 15.38
N VAL A 126 -2.77 -18.91 15.57
CA VAL A 126 -3.00 -20.09 16.44
C VAL A 126 -3.03 -19.71 17.92
N GLN A 127 -2.27 -18.68 18.32
CA GLN A 127 -2.22 -18.18 19.69
C GLN A 127 -3.46 -17.35 20.08
N LEU A 128 -4.25 -16.88 19.11
CA LEU A 128 -5.48 -16.14 19.38
C LEU A 128 -6.53 -17.01 20.08
N SER A 129 -7.20 -16.44 21.08
CA SER A 129 -8.35 -17.06 21.71
C SER A 129 -9.49 -17.29 20.70
N PRO A 130 -10.41 -18.23 20.94
CA PRO A 130 -11.59 -18.40 20.09
C PRO A 130 -12.36 -17.10 19.87
N GLN A 131 -12.51 -16.28 20.92
CA GLN A 131 -13.19 -14.99 20.83
C GLN A 131 -12.45 -13.99 19.94
N GLN A 132 -11.12 -13.92 20.03
CA GLN A 132 -10.30 -13.04 19.18
C GLN A 132 -10.38 -13.47 17.71
N ARG A 133 -10.38 -14.77 17.43
CA ARG A 133 -10.55 -15.30 16.07
C ARG A 133 -11.93 -15.00 15.51
N HIS A 134 -12.97 -15.10 16.32
CA HIS A 134 -14.32 -14.73 15.90
C HIS A 134 -14.40 -13.23 15.57
N ASN A 135 -13.93 -12.36 16.47
CA ASN A 135 -13.89 -10.91 16.25
C ASN A 135 -13.10 -10.52 14.99
N LEU A 136 -11.99 -11.20 14.70
CA LEU A 136 -11.23 -11.00 13.45
C LEU A 136 -12.10 -11.26 12.21
N VAL A 137 -12.82 -12.38 12.19
CA VAL A 137 -13.71 -12.75 11.08
C VAL A 137 -14.86 -11.76 10.96
N ASP A 138 -15.44 -11.34 12.08
CA ASP A 138 -16.55 -10.38 12.10
C ASP A 138 -16.14 -9.02 11.53
N ILE A 139 -14.96 -8.51 11.89
CA ILE A 139 -14.44 -7.24 11.37
C ILE A 139 -14.22 -7.31 9.85
N ILE A 140 -13.64 -8.41 9.37
CA ILE A 140 -13.42 -8.62 7.92
C ILE A 140 -14.76 -8.72 7.20
N ARG A 141 -15.71 -9.47 7.75
CA ARG A 141 -17.06 -9.61 7.19
C ARG A 141 -17.77 -8.26 7.13
N GLU A 142 -17.77 -7.52 8.23
CA GLU A 142 -18.44 -6.21 8.33
C GLU A 142 -17.83 -5.20 7.35
N PHE A 143 -16.51 -5.24 7.16
CA PHE A 143 -15.84 -4.43 6.15
C PHE A 143 -16.39 -4.66 4.74
N PHE A 144 -16.51 -5.92 4.30
CA PHE A 144 -17.03 -6.21 2.96
C PHE A 144 -18.54 -5.97 2.82
N ILE A 145 -19.30 -6.03 3.91
CA ILE A 145 -20.72 -5.61 3.93
C ILE A 145 -20.83 -4.09 3.76
N THR A 146 -19.96 -3.34 4.45
CA THR A 146 -19.93 -1.87 4.40
C THR A 146 -19.46 -1.36 3.04
N TYR A 147 -18.52 -2.07 2.40
CA TYR A 147 -17.96 -1.71 1.09
C TYR A 147 -18.27 -2.79 0.03
N PRO A 148 -19.54 -2.98 -0.35
CA PRO A 148 -19.97 -4.11 -1.19
C PRO A 148 -19.47 -4.01 -2.64
N MET A 149 -19.04 -2.82 -3.08
CA MET A 149 -18.47 -2.58 -4.41
C MET A 149 -16.95 -2.77 -4.45
N LEU A 150 -16.30 -2.86 -3.28
CA LEU A 150 -14.85 -3.08 -3.22
C LEU A 150 -14.54 -4.53 -3.61
N ARG A 151 -13.52 -4.68 -4.44
CA ARG A 151 -12.91 -5.95 -4.80
C ARG A 151 -11.43 -5.87 -4.46
N LEU A 152 -10.95 -6.83 -3.69
CA LEU A 152 -9.54 -7.03 -3.45
C LEU A 152 -9.12 -8.24 -4.27
N HIS A 153 -8.24 -8.03 -5.24
CA HIS A 153 -7.60 -9.17 -5.88
C HIS A 153 -6.79 -9.92 -4.84
N ASP A 154 -7.01 -11.24 -4.78
CA ASP A 154 -6.13 -12.13 -4.05
C ASP A 154 -6.06 -11.80 -2.54
N PHE A 155 -7.24 -11.73 -1.88
CA PHE A 155 -7.31 -11.44 -0.45
C PHE A 155 -6.70 -12.59 0.38
N ARG A 156 -5.61 -12.30 1.10
CA ARG A 156 -4.88 -13.28 1.93
C ARG A 156 -4.60 -12.77 3.33
N ARG A 157 -4.25 -13.70 4.23
CA ARG A 157 -3.82 -13.41 5.62
C ARG A 157 -2.73 -12.34 5.71
N GLN A 158 -1.78 -12.32 4.78
CA GLN A 158 -0.68 -11.34 4.76
C GLN A 158 -1.15 -9.89 4.66
N GLN A 159 -2.38 -9.67 4.20
CA GLN A 159 -3.01 -8.35 4.09
C GLN A 159 -3.75 -7.95 5.37
N ILE A 160 -3.54 -8.67 6.47
CA ILE A 160 -4.09 -8.35 7.79
C ILE A 160 -2.93 -8.08 8.74
N VAL A 161 -3.00 -6.92 9.40
CA VAL A 161 -2.09 -6.53 10.47
C VAL A 161 -2.86 -6.21 11.74
N LEU A 162 -2.21 -6.33 12.89
CA LEU A 162 -2.75 -5.92 14.18
C LEU A 162 -2.15 -4.57 14.57
N VAL A 163 -2.99 -3.56 14.75
CA VAL A 163 -2.59 -2.24 15.29
C VAL A 163 -3.23 -2.10 16.66
N TYR A 164 -2.41 -2.04 17.72
CA TYR A 164 -2.86 -2.07 19.11
C TYR A 164 -3.85 -3.22 19.39
N GLY A 165 -3.62 -4.38 18.78
CA GLY A 165 -4.47 -5.57 18.91
C GLY A 165 -5.75 -5.57 18.06
N GLN A 166 -6.03 -4.49 17.32
CA GLN A 166 -7.17 -4.40 16.40
C GLN A 166 -6.75 -4.81 14.98
N PRO A 167 -7.51 -5.69 14.31
CA PRO A 167 -7.18 -6.10 12.95
C PRO A 167 -7.50 -5.00 11.94
N LYS A 168 -6.54 -4.75 11.05
CA LYS A 168 -6.66 -3.81 9.94
C LYS A 168 -6.19 -4.44 8.65
N ILE A 169 -6.90 -4.11 7.57
CA ILE A 169 -6.58 -4.54 6.20
C ILE A 169 -5.54 -3.58 5.62
N VAL A 170 -4.56 -4.15 4.93
CA VAL A 170 -3.45 -3.44 4.25
C VAL A 170 -3.36 -3.90 2.79
N ASP A 171 -2.50 -3.24 2.01
CA ASP A 171 -2.07 -3.66 0.67
C ASP A 171 -3.20 -3.65 -0.37
N PHE A 172 -3.60 -2.42 -0.74
CA PHE A 172 -4.72 -2.13 -1.63
C PHE A 172 -4.30 -1.81 -3.07
N ASP A 173 -3.07 -2.15 -3.48
CA ASP A 173 -2.62 -1.85 -4.85
C ASP A 173 -3.37 -2.65 -5.93
N GLY A 174 -3.87 -3.84 -5.59
CA GLY A 174 -4.79 -4.65 -6.38
C GLY A 174 -6.28 -4.41 -6.09
N ALA A 175 -6.64 -3.34 -5.38
CA ALA A 175 -8.03 -3.02 -5.06
C ALA A 175 -8.71 -2.24 -6.19
N TYR A 176 -9.98 -2.52 -6.45
CA TYR A 176 -10.82 -1.70 -7.33
C TYR A 176 -12.27 -1.65 -6.85
N PHE A 177 -12.99 -0.60 -7.24
CA PHE A 177 -14.41 -0.46 -6.95
C PHE A 177 -15.20 -0.70 -8.24
N SER A 178 -16.17 -1.61 -8.20
CA SER A 178 -16.86 -2.07 -9.41
C SER A 178 -17.77 -1.02 -10.07
N ASP A 179 -18.05 0.09 -9.40
CA ASP A 179 -18.77 1.24 -9.95
C ASP A 179 -17.88 2.11 -10.86
N GLU A 180 -16.57 2.10 -10.69
CA GLU A 180 -15.63 2.88 -11.51
C GLU A 180 -15.54 2.40 -12.97
N ASN A 181 -15.97 1.17 -13.25
CA ASN A 181 -16.03 0.67 -14.63
C ASN A 181 -17.12 1.36 -15.47
N LEU A 182 -18.07 2.05 -14.85
CA LEU A 182 -19.11 2.81 -15.57
C LEU A 182 -18.59 4.17 -16.08
N ASP A 183 -17.52 4.71 -15.48
CA ASP A 183 -16.93 5.99 -15.89
C ASP A 183 -15.90 5.83 -17.04
N HIS A 184 -15.36 4.62 -17.24
CA HIS A 184 -14.40 4.36 -18.32
C HIS A 184 -15.03 4.29 -19.72
N GLU A 185 -16.33 3.98 -19.83
CA GLU A 185 -17.02 4.06 -21.13
C GLU A 185 -17.24 5.50 -21.60
N GLN A 186 -17.29 6.49 -20.71
CA GLN A 186 -17.49 7.90 -21.10
C GLN A 186 -16.22 8.59 -21.61
N CYS A 187 -15.03 8.08 -21.29
CA CYS A 187 -13.77 8.63 -21.81
C CYS A 187 -13.32 8.03 -23.15
N MET A 188 -14.00 7.00 -23.69
CA MET A 188 -13.67 6.43 -25.01
C MET A 188 -14.44 7.05 -26.18
N PHE A 189 -15.37 7.99 -25.93
CA PHE A 189 -16.14 8.67 -26.98
C PHE A 189 -15.79 10.17 -27.16
N ALA A 190 -14.69 10.62 -26.57
CA ALA A 190 -14.17 11.97 -26.78
C ALA A 190 -12.79 11.92 -27.48
N VAL A 191 -12.77 11.42 -28.71
CA VAL A 191 -11.74 11.69 -29.72
C VAL A 191 -12.42 11.97 -31.05
#